data_AF-A0A9P5WGJ6-F1
#
_entry.id   AF-A0A9P5WGJ6-F1
#
_cell.length_a   1.000
_cell.length_b   1.000
_cell.length_c   1.000
_cell.angle_alpha   90.00
_cell.angle_beta   90.00
_cell.angle_gamma   90.00
#
_symmetry.space_group_name_H-M   'P 1'
#
loop_
_entity.id
_entity.type
_entity.pdbx_description
1 polymer ?
#
loop_
_entity_poly.entity_id
_entity_poly.type
_entity_poly.pdbx_seq_one_letter_code
_entity_poly.pdbx_strand_id
1 'polypeptide(L)'
;MVATGTAFPNQTGEEELMDIVHGQDVEEQEEPEGPRMTRLRGILDKSLKETLKACNYAAICECFPALAAANPRDLREAHEKVCQFLNIEVNNEFEQIIKERNVIFKLNGLDRLIADARSKGNTAGSRTILDLLPEVAVRARTVPTKEAEIERLKAELERVQLDNRRIGGALNHSKAEQAAIKLELLESYNEFQELNITMTLMSHRTDFGASWFTLYREPV
;
A
#
# COMPACT_ATOMS: atom_id res chain seq x y z
N MET A 1 -5.97 -57.72 -3.03
CA MET A 1 -4.59 -57.72 -3.55
C MET A 1 -4.26 -56.27 -3.84
N VAL A 2 -3.44 -55.57 -3.03
CA VAL A 2 -1.98 -55.68 -2.79
C VAL A 2 -1.34 -54.45 -3.42
N ALA A 3 -0.46 -53.79 -2.68
CA ALA A 3 0.06 -52.45 -2.97
C ALA A 3 1.45 -52.48 -3.62
N THR A 4 1.73 -51.42 -4.39
CA THR A 4 3.05 -50.85 -4.71
C THR A 4 2.80 -49.33 -4.80
N GLY A 5 3.46 -48.43 -4.06
CA GLY A 5 4.90 -48.17 -4.08
C GLY A 5 5.29 -47.55 -5.43
N THR A 6 5.83 -46.34 -5.58
CA THR A 6 6.44 -45.36 -4.65
C THR A 6 5.88 -43.94 -4.97
N ALA A 7 6.35 -42.77 -4.50
CA ALA A 7 7.48 -42.38 -3.65
C ALA A 7 7.19 -41.04 -2.92
N PHE A 8 8.09 -40.59 -2.04
CA PHE A 8 8.19 -39.20 -1.57
C PHE A 8 9.54 -38.60 -2.01
N PRO A 9 9.57 -37.47 -2.74
CA PRO A 9 10.77 -36.66 -2.86
C PRO A 9 10.86 -35.69 -1.68
N ASN A 10 11.89 -35.86 -0.86
CA ASN A 10 12.28 -34.89 0.15
C ASN A 10 12.83 -33.64 -0.54
N GLN A 11 12.24 -32.46 -0.31
CA GLN A 11 12.89 -31.19 -0.56
C GLN A 11 12.79 -30.31 0.68
N THR A 12 13.94 -30.19 1.32
CA THR A 12 14.33 -29.10 2.22
C THR A 12 13.95 -27.75 1.62
N GLY A 13 12.84 -27.20 2.09
CA GLY A 13 12.59 -25.77 2.08
C GLY A 13 12.95 -25.23 3.46
N GLU A 14 14.17 -24.73 3.60
CA GLU A 14 14.51 -23.84 4.73
C GLU A 14 13.74 -22.54 4.47
N GLU A 15 12.53 -22.42 5.04
CA GLU A 15 11.76 -21.18 4.92
C GLU A 15 12.52 -20.05 5.61
N GLU A 16 12.96 -19.11 4.78
CA GLU A 16 13.68 -17.89 5.14
C GLU A 16 12.99 -17.21 6.32
N LEU A 17 13.62 -17.30 7.50
CA LEU A 17 13.31 -16.39 8.59
C LEU A 17 13.81 -15.01 8.16
N MET A 18 12.97 -14.26 7.44
CA MET A 18 13.30 -12.92 6.99
C MET A 18 13.57 -12.04 8.21
N ASP A 19 14.85 -11.72 8.42
CA ASP A 19 15.27 -10.60 9.25
C ASP A 19 14.73 -9.31 8.60
N ILE A 20 13.49 -8.94 8.94
CA ILE A 20 12.98 -7.57 8.76
C ILE A 20 13.59 -6.68 9.86
N VAL A 21 14.92 -6.69 9.93
CA VAL A 21 15.71 -5.56 10.39
C VAL A 21 16.00 -4.74 9.14
N HIS A 22 15.00 -3.97 8.71
CA HIS A 22 15.25 -2.78 7.92
C HIS A 22 15.96 -1.74 8.82
N GLY A 23 17.22 -2.05 9.17
CA GLY A 23 18.24 -1.03 9.28
C GLY A 23 18.38 -0.43 7.89
N GLN A 24 17.52 0.55 7.59
CA GLN A 24 17.82 1.45 6.49
C GLN A 24 19.07 2.18 6.92
N ASP A 25 20.20 1.83 6.30
CA ASP A 25 21.31 2.76 6.14
C ASP A 25 20.73 3.95 5.38
N VAL A 26 20.23 4.92 6.15
CA VAL A 26 19.81 6.22 5.63
C VAL A 26 21.11 6.87 5.21
N GLU A 27 21.43 6.78 3.92
CA GLU A 27 22.39 7.68 3.30
C GLU A 27 22.04 9.09 3.78
N GLU A 28 22.97 9.75 4.49
CA GLU A 28 22.84 11.15 4.88
C GLU A 28 22.90 12.01 3.61
N GLN A 29 21.78 12.01 2.87
CA GLN A 29 21.52 12.97 1.82
C GLN A 29 21.36 14.32 2.51
N GLU A 30 22.46 15.09 2.57
CA GLU A 30 22.44 16.48 3.01
C GLU A 30 21.46 17.26 2.11
N GLU A 31 20.19 17.35 2.55
CA GLU A 31 19.19 18.13 1.84
C GLU A 31 19.70 19.58 1.71
N PRO A 32 19.55 20.21 0.53
CA PRO A 32 19.98 21.58 0.33
C PRO A 32 19.27 22.52 1.30
N GLU A 33 19.99 23.54 1.77
CA GLU A 33 19.47 24.47 2.77
C GLU A 33 18.27 25.27 2.23
N GLY A 34 17.10 25.07 2.84
CA GLY A 34 15.90 25.85 2.53
C GLY A 34 15.98 27.30 3.01
N PRO A 35 15.07 28.18 2.52
CA PRO A 35 15.11 29.61 2.77
C PRO A 35 14.97 29.99 4.25
N ARG A 36 14.38 29.14 5.10
CA ARG A 36 14.41 29.31 6.56
C ARG A 36 15.75 28.98 7.19
N MET A 37 16.45 27.97 6.70
CA MET A 37 17.75 27.58 7.22
C MET A 37 18.77 28.70 7.00
N THR A 38 18.85 29.24 5.78
CA THR A 38 19.71 30.39 5.44
C THR A 38 19.40 31.62 6.31
N ARG A 39 18.12 31.87 6.61
CA ARG A 39 17.71 32.96 7.52
C ARG A 39 18.11 32.70 8.97
N LEU A 40 18.00 31.46 9.44
CA LEU A 40 18.42 31.07 10.79
C LEU A 40 19.94 31.28 10.97
N ARG A 41 20.74 30.83 10.00
CA ARG A 41 22.19 31.09 9.95
C ARG A 41 22.50 32.59 9.98
N GLY A 42 21.88 33.37 9.09
CA GLY A 42 22.11 34.82 9.02
C GLY A 42 21.71 35.58 10.31
N ILE A 43 20.71 35.09 11.05
CA ILE A 43 20.33 35.64 12.37
C ILE A 43 21.37 35.26 13.43
N LEU A 44 21.88 34.02 13.43
CA LEU A 44 22.94 33.62 14.35
C LEU A 44 24.23 34.41 14.09
N ASP A 45 24.72 34.45 12.86
CA ASP A 45 25.92 35.20 12.46
C ASP A 45 25.85 36.64 12.94
N LYS A 46 24.70 37.28 12.76
CA LYS A 46 24.44 38.64 13.23
C LYS A 46 24.49 38.71 14.76
N SER A 47 23.85 37.78 15.45
CA SER A 47 23.80 37.76 16.93
C SER A 47 25.19 37.53 17.55
N LEU A 48 25.99 36.62 16.98
CA LEU A 48 27.37 36.38 17.38
C LEU A 48 28.25 37.62 17.14
N LYS A 49 28.11 38.28 15.97
CA LYS A 49 28.82 39.53 15.67
C LYS A 49 28.45 40.67 16.62
N GLU A 50 27.18 40.85 16.99
CA GLU A 50 26.81 41.85 18.00
C GLU A 50 27.31 41.49 19.41
N THR A 51 27.34 40.21 19.78
CA THR A 51 27.90 39.73 21.06
C THR A 51 29.40 40.00 21.15
N LEU A 52 30.14 39.72 20.06
CA LEU A 52 31.58 40.01 19.98
C LEU A 52 31.89 41.52 20.00
N LYS A 53 31.03 42.37 19.41
CA LYS A 53 31.14 43.84 19.53
C LYS A 53 30.89 44.33 20.95
N ALA A 54 29.95 43.71 21.69
CA ALA A 54 29.71 44.04 23.09
C ALA A 54 30.94 43.71 23.96
N CYS A 55 31.64 42.61 23.67
CA CYS A 55 32.95 42.26 24.23
C CYS A 55 34.08 43.13 23.65
N ASN A 56 33.99 44.46 23.84
CA ASN A 56 35.00 45.40 23.37
C ASN A 56 36.16 45.55 24.36
N TYR A 57 37.34 45.89 23.85
CA TYR A 57 38.57 46.02 24.63
C TYR A 57 38.49 47.14 25.71
N ALA A 58 37.72 48.20 25.47
CA ALA A 58 37.58 49.30 26.43
C ALA A 58 36.83 48.87 27.70
N ALA A 59 35.72 48.12 27.54
CA ALA A 59 34.98 47.53 28.66
C ALA A 59 35.84 46.56 29.49
N ILE A 60 36.75 45.81 28.84
CA ILE A 60 37.72 44.96 29.55
C ILE A 60 38.75 45.80 30.32
N CYS A 61 39.21 46.93 29.77
CA CYS A 61 40.10 47.84 30.48
C CYS A 61 39.42 48.53 31.68
N GLU A 62 38.12 48.88 31.56
CA GLU A 62 37.31 49.41 32.66
C GLU A 62 37.11 48.39 33.79
N CYS A 63 36.94 47.11 33.45
CA CYS A 63 36.85 46.02 34.43
C CYS A 63 38.20 45.65 35.07
N PHE A 64 39.32 45.84 34.37
CA PHE A 64 40.67 45.45 34.83
C PHE A 64 41.70 46.61 34.75
N PRO A 65 41.45 47.77 35.39
CA PRO A 65 42.24 48.98 35.18
C PRO A 65 43.70 48.84 35.64
N ALA A 66 43.95 48.12 36.74
CA ALA A 66 45.31 47.87 37.24
C ALA A 66 46.14 46.99 36.28
N LEU A 67 45.51 46.00 35.65
CA LEU A 67 46.16 45.11 34.68
C LEU A 67 46.38 45.81 33.33
N ALA A 68 45.42 46.63 32.90
CA ALA A 68 45.53 47.46 31.70
C ALA A 68 46.68 48.48 31.80
N ALA A 69 46.93 49.03 33.00
CA ALA A 69 48.06 49.92 33.25
C ALA A 69 49.41 49.19 33.33
N ALA A 70 49.44 47.97 33.88
CA ALA A 70 50.67 47.19 34.02
C ALA A 70 51.13 46.54 32.70
N ASN A 71 50.27 45.73 32.08
CA ASN A 71 50.57 44.91 30.90
C ASN A 71 49.45 45.01 29.85
N PRO A 72 49.30 46.14 29.14
CA PRO A 72 48.23 46.32 28.13
C PRO A 72 48.36 45.37 26.93
N ARG A 73 49.57 44.88 26.64
CA ARG A 73 49.80 43.92 25.54
C ARG A 73 49.17 42.57 25.86
N ASP A 74 49.51 41.99 27.00
CA ASP A 74 49.04 40.67 27.42
C ASP A 74 47.51 40.65 27.58
N LEU A 75 46.95 41.76 28.07
CA LEU A 75 45.49 41.94 28.18
C LEU A 75 44.80 41.94 26.80
N ARG A 76 45.41 42.57 25.79
CA ARG A 76 44.90 42.54 24.40
C ARG A 76 45.02 41.15 23.79
N GLU A 77 46.18 40.50 23.94
CA GLU A 77 46.38 39.14 23.43
C GLU A 77 45.41 38.14 24.10
N ALA A 78 45.06 38.35 25.38
CA ALA A 78 44.04 37.56 26.08
C ALA A 78 42.62 37.85 25.56
N HIS A 79 42.25 39.12 25.37
CA HIS A 79 40.96 39.52 24.78
C HIS A 79 40.75 38.93 23.38
N GLU A 80 41.76 39.05 22.50
CA GLU A 80 41.72 38.50 21.15
C GLU A 80 41.54 36.97 21.17
N LYS A 81 42.28 36.25 22.05
CA LYS A 81 42.12 34.80 22.23
C LYS A 81 40.72 34.42 22.70
N VAL A 82 40.14 35.14 23.66
CA VAL A 82 38.78 34.89 24.16
C VAL A 82 37.73 35.12 23.06
N CYS A 83 37.84 36.22 22.30
CA CYS A 83 36.95 36.50 21.18
C CYS A 83 37.08 35.46 20.06
N GLN A 84 38.30 35.03 19.73
CA GLN A 84 38.55 34.00 18.73
C GLN A 84 38.00 32.64 19.16
N PHE A 85 38.27 32.22 20.40
CA PHE A 85 37.74 30.98 20.98
C PHE A 85 36.22 30.98 20.97
N LEU A 86 35.58 32.02 21.51
CA LEU A 86 34.12 32.15 21.51
C LEU A 86 33.53 32.08 20.10
N ASN A 87 34.17 32.70 19.11
CA ASN A 87 33.72 32.63 17.73
C ASN A 87 33.84 31.22 17.13
N ILE A 88 34.93 30.50 17.40
CA ILE A 88 35.13 29.14 16.86
C ILE A 88 34.16 28.16 17.52
N GLU A 89 34.11 28.12 18.85
CA GLU A 89 33.29 27.15 19.59
C GLU A 89 31.80 27.35 19.32
N VAL A 90 31.29 28.59 19.30
CA VAL A 90 29.85 28.84 19.03
C VAL A 90 29.44 28.39 17.63
N ASN A 91 30.31 28.53 16.62
CA ASN A 91 30.02 28.02 15.28
C ASN A 91 30.08 26.49 15.23
N ASN A 92 31.08 25.87 15.87
CA ASN A 92 31.21 24.40 15.93
C ASN A 92 29.99 23.76 16.63
N GLU A 93 29.64 24.24 17.82
CA GLU A 93 28.47 23.79 18.59
C GLU A 93 27.17 24.00 17.82
N PHE A 94 27.05 25.10 17.06
CA PHE A 94 25.87 25.33 16.24
C PHE A 94 25.72 24.34 15.08
N GLU A 95 26.80 24.05 14.33
CA GLU A 95 26.75 23.00 13.30
C GLU A 95 26.44 21.63 13.90
N GLN A 96 27.00 21.31 15.07
CA GLN A 96 26.70 20.07 15.78
C GLN A 96 25.21 19.99 16.15
N ILE A 97 24.63 21.05 16.74
CA ILE A 97 23.21 21.12 17.07
C ILE A 97 22.32 21.02 15.82
N ILE A 98 22.71 21.63 14.69
CA ILE A 98 21.98 21.52 13.42
C ILE A 98 21.88 20.06 12.98
N LYS A 99 23.02 19.34 13.01
CA LYS A 99 23.14 17.93 12.63
C LYS A 99 22.37 17.03 13.59
N GLU A 100 22.69 17.05 14.88
CA GLU A 100 22.04 16.23 15.92
C GLU A 100 20.51 16.38 15.93
N ARG A 101 20.00 17.60 15.70
CA ARG A 101 18.56 17.86 15.72
C ARG A 101 17.90 17.73 14.36
N ASN A 102 18.64 17.42 13.28
CA ASN A 102 18.15 17.35 11.91
C ASN A 102 17.35 18.61 11.52
N VAL A 103 17.91 19.78 11.81
CA VAL A 103 17.20 21.07 11.68
C VAL A 103 16.86 21.39 10.23
N ILE A 104 17.78 21.09 9.31
CA ILE A 104 17.61 21.33 7.86
C ILE A 104 16.37 20.59 7.35
N PHE A 105 16.30 19.27 7.54
CA PHE A 105 15.15 18.44 7.17
C PHE A 105 13.83 18.94 7.78
N LYS A 106 13.84 19.32 9.07
CA LYS A 106 12.64 19.83 9.76
C LYS A 106 12.16 21.17 9.21
N LEU A 107 13.07 22.10 8.92
CA LEU A 107 12.72 23.40 8.34
C LEU A 107 12.29 23.27 6.86
N ASN A 108 12.95 22.42 6.09
CA ASN A 108 12.56 22.08 4.71
C ASN A 108 11.17 21.44 4.68
N GLY A 109 10.91 20.46 5.56
CA GLY A 109 9.59 19.85 5.75
C GLY A 109 8.51 20.86 6.13
N LEU A 110 8.81 21.82 7.01
CA LEU A 110 7.91 22.91 7.35
C LEU A 110 7.62 23.83 6.15
N ASP A 111 8.62 24.18 5.34
CA ASP A 111 8.41 24.98 4.14
C ASP A 111 7.58 24.24 3.07
N ARG A 112 7.78 22.93 2.90
CA ARG A 112 6.92 22.05 2.06
C ARG A 112 5.46 22.09 2.56
N LEU A 113 5.23 21.87 3.86
CA LEU A 113 3.88 21.92 4.46
C LEU A 113 3.21 23.30 4.31
N ILE A 114 3.97 24.40 4.40
CA ILE A 114 3.45 25.76 4.20
C ILE A 114 3.11 26.01 2.73
N ALA A 115 3.90 25.50 1.79
CA ALA A 115 3.59 25.58 0.35
C ALA A 115 2.30 24.80 0.03
N ASP A 116 2.15 23.58 0.56
CA ASP A 116 0.96 22.74 0.40
C ASP A 116 -0.30 23.36 1.03
N ALA A 117 -0.18 24.01 2.18
CA ALA A 117 -1.30 24.72 2.80
C ALA A 117 -1.74 25.92 1.96
N ARG A 118 -0.78 26.67 1.40
CA ARG A 118 -1.05 27.81 0.52
C ARG A 118 -1.68 27.41 -0.81
N SER A 119 -1.19 26.34 -1.46
CA SER A 119 -1.74 25.87 -2.72
C SER A 119 -3.19 25.37 -2.59
N LYS A 120 -3.53 24.80 -1.42
CA LYS A 120 -4.90 24.38 -1.06
C LYS A 120 -5.81 25.53 -0.60
N GLY A 121 -5.36 26.79 -0.67
CA GLY A 121 -6.13 27.96 -0.25
C GLY A 121 -6.43 28.01 1.26
N ASN A 122 -5.76 27.20 2.08
CA ASN A 122 -6.02 27.09 3.50
C ASN A 122 -5.37 28.28 4.23
N THR A 123 -6.10 29.39 4.32
CA THR A 123 -5.66 30.57 5.07
C THR A 123 -5.56 30.24 6.56
N ALA A 124 -4.63 30.90 7.26
CA ALA A 124 -4.31 30.56 8.65
C ALA A 124 -5.48 30.87 9.60
N GLY A 125 -6.33 29.88 9.84
CA GLY A 125 -7.47 29.98 10.74
C GLY A 125 -8.11 28.61 11.05
N SER A 126 -8.62 28.48 12.27
CA SER A 126 -9.60 27.47 12.70
C SER A 126 -9.14 26.04 13.08
N ARG A 127 -7.84 25.72 13.19
CA ARG A 127 -7.41 24.49 13.89
C ARG A 127 -6.22 24.71 14.84
N THR A 128 -6.54 25.18 16.03
CA THR A 128 -5.69 25.06 17.22
C THR A 128 -5.45 23.57 17.49
N ILE A 129 -4.20 23.16 17.67
CA ILE A 129 -3.79 21.74 17.83
C ILE A 129 -4.39 21.09 19.11
N LEU A 130 -4.92 21.89 20.03
CA LEU A 130 -5.30 21.53 21.39
C LEU A 130 -6.52 20.58 21.54
N ASP A 131 -7.37 20.43 20.51
CA ASP A 131 -8.64 19.70 20.60
C ASP A 131 -8.73 18.40 19.77
N LEU A 132 -7.60 17.90 19.25
CA LEU A 132 -7.57 16.60 18.59
C LEU A 132 -7.53 15.45 19.61
N LEU A 133 -8.70 15.07 20.10
CA LEU A 133 -8.89 13.85 20.91
C LEU A 133 -8.23 12.65 20.21
N PRO A 134 -7.51 11.74 20.91
CA PRO A 134 -6.73 10.68 20.27
C PRO A 134 -7.52 9.81 19.28
N GLU A 135 -8.80 9.57 19.57
CA GLU A 135 -9.72 8.84 18.71
C GLU A 135 -9.96 9.53 17.34
N VAL A 136 -9.98 10.87 17.31
CA VAL A 136 -10.09 11.66 16.06
C VAL A 136 -8.81 11.53 15.23
N ALA A 137 -7.64 11.59 15.87
CA ALA A 137 -6.36 11.41 15.18
C ALA A 137 -6.20 10.00 14.59
N VAL A 138 -6.59 8.96 15.33
CA VAL A 138 -6.62 7.57 14.83
C VAL A 138 -7.60 7.45 13.66
N ARG A 139 -8.85 7.92 13.80
CA ARG A 139 -9.83 7.89 12.70
C ARG A 139 -9.32 8.60 11.45
N ALA A 140 -8.74 9.79 11.57
CA ALA A 140 -8.21 10.55 10.43
C ALA A 140 -7.14 9.78 9.64
N ARG A 141 -6.34 8.94 10.31
CA ARG A 141 -5.37 8.04 9.65
C ARG A 141 -6.02 6.77 9.10
N THR A 142 -6.97 6.17 9.83
CA THR A 142 -7.54 4.85 9.49
C THR A 142 -8.64 4.91 8.42
N VAL A 143 -9.40 6.01 8.32
CA VAL A 143 -10.45 6.20 7.31
C VAL A 143 -9.93 6.01 5.87
N PRO A 144 -8.89 6.74 5.39
CA PRO A 144 -8.44 6.59 3.99
C PRO A 144 -7.94 5.18 3.66
N THR A 145 -7.31 4.47 4.62
CA THR A 145 -6.91 3.07 4.41
C THR A 145 -8.12 2.12 4.32
N LYS A 146 -9.19 2.40 5.08
CA LYS A 146 -10.44 1.62 5.00
C LYS A 146 -11.23 1.94 3.74
N GLU A 147 -11.23 3.19 3.27
CA GLU A 147 -11.85 3.60 2.01
C GLU A 147 -11.19 2.89 0.81
N ALA A 148 -9.86 2.81 0.77
CA ALA A 148 -9.12 2.06 -0.24
C ALA A 148 -9.47 0.56 -0.23
N GLU A 149 -9.58 -0.06 0.95
CA GLU A 149 -9.95 -1.48 1.07
C GLU A 149 -11.43 -1.73 0.70
N ILE A 150 -12.33 -0.82 1.06
CA ILE A 150 -13.74 -0.86 0.63
C ILE A 150 -13.82 -0.83 -0.90
N GLU A 151 -13.03 0.01 -1.55
CA GLU A 151 -13.02 0.10 -3.01
C GLU A 151 -12.46 -1.17 -3.66
N ARG A 152 -11.39 -1.76 -3.10
CA ARG A 152 -10.86 -3.07 -3.54
C ARG A 152 -11.92 -4.16 -3.44
N LEU A 153 -12.62 -4.24 -2.30
CA LEU A 153 -13.64 -5.26 -2.04
C LEU A 153 -14.89 -5.08 -2.91
N LYS A 154 -15.30 -3.85 -3.25
CA LYS A 154 -16.36 -3.60 -4.24
C LYS A 154 -15.97 -4.11 -5.62
N ALA A 155 -14.77 -3.76 -6.11
CA ALA A 155 -14.30 -4.20 -7.42
C ALA A 155 -14.21 -5.74 -7.51
N GLU A 156 -13.79 -6.40 -6.43
CA GLU A 156 -13.80 -7.86 -6.33
C GLU A 156 -15.23 -8.45 -6.32
N LEU A 157 -16.17 -7.82 -5.59
CA LEU A 157 -17.57 -8.22 -5.57
C LEU A 157 -18.22 -8.10 -6.95
N GLU A 158 -17.97 -7.00 -7.67
CA GLU A 158 -18.46 -6.80 -9.04
C GLU A 158 -17.92 -7.86 -10.00
N ARG A 159 -16.62 -8.19 -9.93
CA ARG A 159 -16.00 -9.28 -10.68
C ARG A 159 -16.69 -10.61 -10.42
N VAL A 160 -16.83 -11.00 -9.16
CA VAL A 160 -17.47 -12.28 -8.77
C VAL A 160 -18.94 -12.33 -9.20
N GLN A 161 -19.68 -11.22 -9.09
CA GLN A 161 -21.05 -11.15 -9.59
C GLN A 161 -21.14 -11.28 -11.12
N LEU A 162 -20.19 -10.71 -11.86
CA LEU A 162 -20.12 -10.86 -13.32
C LEU A 162 -19.85 -12.32 -13.72
N ASP A 163 -18.89 -12.98 -13.07
CA ASP A 163 -18.60 -14.39 -13.30
C ASP A 163 -19.78 -15.30 -12.91
N ASN A 164 -20.44 -15.05 -11.79
CA ASN A 164 -21.63 -15.80 -11.39
C ASN A 164 -22.77 -15.66 -12.41
N ARG A 165 -23.00 -14.45 -12.96
CA ARG A 165 -23.98 -14.23 -14.05
C ARG A 165 -23.58 -15.01 -15.31
N ARG A 166 -22.30 -14.98 -15.70
CA ARG A 166 -21.76 -15.68 -16.87
C ARG A 166 -21.92 -17.20 -16.75
N ILE A 167 -21.50 -17.78 -15.62
CA ILE A 167 -21.57 -19.23 -15.35
C ILE A 167 -23.03 -19.68 -15.22
N GLY A 168 -23.88 -18.90 -14.52
CA GLY A 168 -25.31 -19.18 -14.41
C GLY A 168 -26.03 -19.16 -15.77
N GLY A 169 -25.68 -18.22 -16.65
CA GLY A 169 -26.17 -18.18 -18.03
C GLY A 169 -25.78 -19.42 -18.83
N ALA A 170 -24.50 -19.81 -18.81
CA ALA A 170 -24.01 -21.02 -19.49
C ALA A 170 -24.67 -22.30 -18.96
N LEU A 171 -24.85 -22.42 -17.63
CA LEU A 171 -25.51 -23.56 -17.01
C LEU A 171 -27.00 -23.66 -17.41
N ASN A 172 -27.70 -22.53 -17.47
CA ASN A 172 -29.10 -22.49 -17.88
C ASN A 172 -29.27 -22.82 -19.37
N HIS A 173 -28.34 -22.36 -20.23
CA HIS A 173 -28.30 -22.74 -21.64
C HIS A 173 -28.11 -24.25 -21.81
N SER A 174 -27.09 -24.83 -21.17
CA SER A 174 -26.84 -26.29 -21.23
C SER A 174 -27.99 -27.13 -20.66
N LYS A 175 -28.67 -26.65 -19.61
CA LYS A 175 -29.90 -27.28 -19.10
C LYS A 175 -31.06 -27.23 -20.10
N ALA A 176 -31.20 -26.14 -20.85
CA ALA A 176 -32.22 -26.03 -21.89
C ALA A 176 -31.94 -26.98 -23.07
N GLU A 177 -30.68 -27.10 -23.50
CA GLU A 177 -30.24 -28.08 -24.50
C GLU A 177 -30.52 -29.51 -24.03
N GLN A 178 -30.15 -29.87 -22.80
CA GLN A 178 -30.44 -31.18 -22.21
C GLN A 178 -31.95 -31.48 -22.13
N ALA A 179 -32.77 -30.47 -21.82
CA ALA A 179 -34.23 -30.61 -21.80
C ALA A 179 -34.81 -30.84 -23.20
N ALA A 180 -34.30 -30.13 -24.22
CA ALA A 180 -34.70 -30.32 -25.62
C ALA A 180 -34.32 -31.70 -26.16
N ILE A 181 -33.06 -32.12 -25.98
CA ILE A 181 -32.58 -33.47 -26.39
C ILE A 181 -33.38 -34.56 -25.69
N LYS A 182 -33.74 -34.38 -24.41
CA LYS A 182 -34.58 -35.34 -23.68
C LYS A 182 -36.01 -35.42 -24.24
N LEU A 183 -36.56 -34.31 -24.73
CA LEU A 183 -37.88 -34.29 -25.37
C LEU A 183 -37.85 -35.05 -26.70
N GLU A 184 -36.88 -34.73 -27.56
CA GLU A 184 -36.65 -35.39 -28.86
C GLU A 184 -36.43 -36.90 -28.72
N LEU A 185 -35.65 -37.32 -27.71
CA LEU A 185 -35.44 -38.74 -27.40
C LEU A 185 -36.73 -39.46 -26.96
N LEU A 186 -37.61 -38.77 -26.21
CA LEU A 186 -38.91 -39.32 -25.80
C LEU A 186 -39.89 -39.42 -26.98
N GLU A 187 -39.88 -38.44 -27.88
CA GLU A 187 -40.68 -38.44 -29.10
C GLU A 187 -40.27 -39.61 -30.00
N SER A 188 -38.98 -39.72 -30.34
CA SER A 188 -38.46 -40.84 -31.13
C SER A 188 -38.70 -42.21 -30.45
N TYR A 189 -38.57 -42.31 -29.12
CA TYR A 189 -38.88 -43.55 -28.40
C TYR A 189 -40.35 -43.96 -28.55
N ASN A 190 -41.29 -42.99 -28.49
CA ASN A 190 -42.70 -43.26 -28.68
C ASN A 190 -43.00 -43.73 -30.12
N GLU A 191 -42.42 -43.07 -31.13
CA GLU A 191 -42.52 -43.51 -32.54
C GLU A 191 -42.03 -44.96 -32.72
N PHE A 192 -40.88 -45.32 -32.12
CA PHE A 192 -40.38 -46.70 -32.15
C PHE A 192 -41.32 -47.70 -31.47
N GLN A 193 -42.00 -47.31 -30.37
CA GLN A 193 -43.00 -48.17 -29.74
C GLN A 193 -44.25 -48.35 -30.62
N GLU A 194 -44.75 -47.30 -31.26
CA GLU A 194 -45.88 -47.39 -32.19
C GLU A 194 -45.55 -48.28 -33.42
N LEU A 195 -44.35 -48.14 -33.97
CA LEU A 195 -43.84 -49.00 -35.05
C LEU A 195 -43.70 -50.46 -34.59
N ASN A 196 -43.22 -50.70 -33.38
CA ASN A 196 -43.09 -52.07 -32.84
C ASN A 196 -44.46 -52.72 -32.58
N ILE A 197 -45.43 -51.97 -32.06
CA ILE A 197 -46.81 -52.43 -31.85
C ILE A 197 -47.45 -52.78 -33.20
N THR A 198 -47.34 -51.90 -34.20
CA THR A 198 -47.92 -52.17 -35.53
C THR A 198 -47.26 -53.36 -36.23
N MET A 199 -45.94 -53.52 -36.12
CA MET A 199 -45.22 -54.68 -36.67
C MET A 199 -45.59 -55.99 -35.96
N THR A 200 -45.77 -55.97 -34.62
CA THR A 200 -46.23 -57.13 -33.84
C THR A 200 -47.65 -57.54 -34.26
N LEU A 201 -48.56 -56.56 -34.44
CA LEU A 201 -49.92 -56.81 -34.93
C LEU A 201 -49.93 -57.36 -36.37
N MET A 202 -48.98 -56.94 -37.22
CA MET A 202 -48.81 -57.52 -38.56
C MET A 202 -48.34 -58.98 -38.50
N SER A 203 -47.37 -59.31 -37.64
CA SER A 203 -46.87 -60.69 -37.48
C SER A 203 -47.96 -61.66 -37.03
N HIS A 204 -48.76 -61.28 -36.02
CA HIS A 204 -49.88 -62.11 -35.57
C HIS A 204 -50.96 -62.29 -36.66
N ARG A 205 -51.10 -61.30 -37.56
CA ARG A 205 -52.04 -61.37 -38.68
C ARG A 205 -51.54 -62.30 -39.80
N THR A 206 -50.23 -62.40 -40.02
CA THR A 206 -49.64 -63.37 -40.94
C THR A 206 -49.68 -64.80 -40.39
N ASP A 207 -49.46 -65.00 -39.09
CA ASP A 207 -49.54 -66.32 -38.45
C ASP A 207 -50.99 -66.87 -38.45
N PHE A 208 -51.99 -66.02 -38.19
CA PHE A 208 -53.39 -66.39 -38.39
C PHE A 208 -53.67 -66.75 -39.87
N GLY A 209 -53.14 -65.97 -40.82
CA GLY A 209 -53.28 -66.25 -42.25
C GLY A 209 -52.73 -67.62 -42.67
N ALA A 210 -51.57 -68.02 -42.12
CA ALA A 210 -50.96 -69.33 -42.39
C ALA A 210 -51.78 -70.50 -41.80
N SER A 211 -52.39 -70.32 -40.63
CA SER A 211 -53.23 -71.36 -40.03
C SER A 211 -54.56 -71.59 -40.75
N TRP A 212 -55.12 -70.57 -41.43
CA TRP A 212 -56.33 -70.75 -42.24
C TRP A 212 -56.05 -71.40 -43.60
N PHE A 213 -54.85 -71.20 -44.17
CA PHE A 213 -54.52 -71.71 -45.51
C PHE A 213 -54.22 -73.22 -45.57
N THR A 214 -54.06 -73.90 -44.43
CA THR A 214 -53.84 -75.35 -44.36
C THR A 214 -55.12 -76.18 -44.25
N LEU A 215 -56.29 -75.55 -44.06
CA LEU A 215 -57.59 -76.21 -43.88
C LEU A 215 -58.48 -76.26 -45.13
N TYR A 216 -58.03 -75.69 -46.25
CA TYR A 216 -58.74 -75.72 -47.55
C TYR A 216 -57.83 -76.14 -48.71
N ARG A 217 -57.22 -77.32 -48.59
CA ARG A 217 -56.54 -77.98 -49.71
C ARG A 217 -57.20 -79.32 -50.06
N GLU A 218 -57.75 -79.36 -51.28
CA GLU A 218 -58.12 -80.55 -52.07
C GLU A 218 -59.32 -81.41 -51.58
N PRO A 219 -59.94 -82.24 -52.44
CA PRO A 219 -59.89 -82.28 -53.93
C PRO A 219 -61.28 -82.41 -54.63
N VAL A 220 -61.21 -82.56 -55.96
CA VAL A 220 -62.24 -83.02 -56.94
C VAL A 220 -63.19 -81.96 -57.48
#